data_AF-A0A5C4IYW2-F1
#
_entry.id   AF-A0A5C4IYW2-F1
#
_cell.length_a   1.000
_cell.length_b   1.000
_cell.length_c   1.000
_cell.angle_alpha   90.00
_cell.angle_beta   90.00
_cell.angle_gamma   90.00
#
_symmetry.space_group_name_H-M   'P 1'
#
loop_
_entity.id
_entity.type
_entity.pdbx_description
1 polymer ?
#
loop_
_entity_poly.entity_id
_entity_poly.type
_entity_poly.pdbx_seq_one_letter_code
_entity_poly.pdbx_strand_id
1 'polypeptide(L)' 'MFEQPPCPDGHGEECPERACVECGAAVLVGSPLTAPGAAGFPAAPAPGLAALASGAHAGRPATVRAVA' A
#
# COMPACT_ATOMS: atom_id res chain seq x y z
N MET A 1 -5.60 14.15 5.80
CA MET A 1 -5.37 14.01 7.26
C MET A 1 -5.07 12.55 7.55
N PHE A 2 -4.29 12.25 8.59
CA PHE A 2 -4.04 10.87 9.02
C PHE A 2 -4.68 10.64 10.38
N GLU A 3 -5.37 9.51 10.54
CA GLU A 3 -5.95 9.05 11.80
C GLU A 3 -5.30 7.74 12.27
N GLN A 4 -5.44 7.42 13.55
CA GLN A 4 -5.04 6.13 14.10
C GLN A 4 -6.25 5.20 14.05
N PRO A 5 -6.22 4.13 13.23
CA PRO A 5 -7.31 3.16 13.18
C PRO A 5 -7.32 2.29 14.45
N PRO A 6 -8.43 1.56 14.72
CA PRO A 6 -8.49 0.61 15.83
C PRO A 6 -7.37 -0.44 15.75
N CYS A 7 -6.51 -0.48 16.76
CA CYS A 7 -5.38 -1.42 16.82
C CYS A 7 -5.66 -2.55 17.84
N PRO A 8 -5.76 -3.82 17.40
CA PRO A 8 -6.03 -4.95 18.29
C PRO A 8 -4.81 -5.36 19.14
N ASP A 9 -3.61 -4.90 18.77
CA ASP A 9 -2.36 -5.23 19.46
C ASP A 9 -2.16 -4.49 20.80
N GLY A 10 -3.08 -3.59 21.16
CA GLY A 10 -3.11 -2.97 22.49
C GLY A 10 -2.13 -1.81 22.70
N HIS A 11 -1.61 -1.22 21.61
CA HIS A 11 -0.68 -0.08 21.68
C HIS A 11 -1.34 1.25 22.06
N GLY A 12 -2.69 1.32 22.11
CA GLY A 12 -3.42 2.54 22.44
C GLY A 12 -3.00 3.73 21.56
N GLU A 13 -2.84 4.89 22.20
CA GLU A 13 -2.42 6.14 21.54
C GLU A 13 -1.00 6.09 20.95
N GLU A 14 -0.16 5.17 21.43
CA GLU A 14 1.21 4.96 20.94
C GLU A 14 1.27 4.04 19.72
N CYS A 15 0.13 3.58 19.17
CA CYS A 15 0.12 2.75 17.97
C CYS A 15 0.79 3.51 16.80
N PRO A 16 1.82 2.90 16.15
CA PRO A 16 2.54 3.52 15.05
C PRO A 16 1.73 3.58 13.76
N GLU A 17 0.58 2.88 13.69
CA GLU A 17 -0.28 2.85 12.52
C GLU A 17 -1.01 4.18 12.32
N ARG A 18 -1.01 4.65 11.07
CA ARG A 18 -1.75 5.83 10.61
C ARG A 18 -2.41 5.53 9.27
N ALA A 19 -3.70 5.83 9.13
CA ALA A 19 -4.45 5.71 7.90
C ALA A 19 -4.84 7.09 7.35
N CYS A 20 -4.66 7.30 6.04
CA CYS A 20 -5.13 8.52 5.38
C CYS A 20 -6.65 8.53 5.30
N VAL A 21 -7.31 9.55 5.86
CA VAL A 21 -8.77 9.64 5.90
C VAL A 21 -9.41 9.82 4.52
N GLU A 22 -8.62 10.25 3.52
CA GLU A 22 -9.13 10.54 2.17
C GLU A 22 -9.03 9.32 1.25
N CYS A 23 -7.93 8.55 1.33
CA CYS A 23 -7.65 7.48 0.39
C CYS A 23 -7.44 6.10 1.01
N GLY A 24 -7.42 6.00 2.35
CA GLY A 24 -7.24 4.74 3.08
C GLY A 24 -5.82 4.18 3.08
N ALA A 25 -4.83 4.88 2.52
CA ALA A 25 -3.43 4.45 2.56
C ALA A 25 -2.90 4.39 4.01
N ALA A 26 -2.27 3.28 4.37
CA ALA A 26 -1.69 3.06 5.71
C ALA A 26 -0.17 3.29 5.72
N VAL A 27 0.34 3.94 6.76
CA VAL A 27 1.76 4.19 7.00
C VAL A 27 2.12 3.93 8.47
N LEU A 28 3.37 3.58 8.73
CA LEU A 28 3.91 3.43 10.09
C LEU A 28 4.77 4.66 10.44
N VAL A 29 4.47 5.30 11.56
CA VAL A 29 5.21 6.46 12.07
C VAL A 29 5.88 6.14 13.41
N GLY A 30 7.17 6.48 13.53
CA GLY A 30 7.99 6.16 14.70
C GLY A 30 9.21 5.33 14.32
N SER A 31 10.20 5.28 15.22
CA SER A 31 11.39 4.44 15.03
C SER A 31 11.03 2.98 15.29
N PRO A 32 11.44 2.02 14.43
CA PRO A 32 11.33 0.61 14.76
C PRO A 32 12.37 0.31 15.85
N LEU A 33 12.06 0.62 17.10
CA LEU A 33 12.79 0.01 18.20
C LEU A 33 12.41 -1.46 18.15
N THR A 34 13.34 -2.29 17.68
CA THR A 34 13.25 -3.74 17.67
C THR A 34 12.67 -4.22 19.00
N ALA A 35 11.40 -4.59 18.99
CA ALA A 35 10.77 -5.26 20.12
C ALA A 35 11.38 -6.67 20.22
N PRO A 36 11.87 -7.12 21.39
CA PRO A 36 12.20 -8.51 21.59
C PRO A 36 10.91 -9.32 21.43
N GLY A 37 10.77 -10.05 20.32
CA GLY A 37 9.55 -10.80 20.00
C GLY A 37 9.02 -10.60 18.58
N ALA A 38 9.62 -9.74 17.76
CA ALA A 38 9.40 -9.73 16.32
C ALA A 38 10.03 -10.98 15.66
N ALA A 39 9.59 -12.17 16.06
CA ALA A 39 9.73 -13.35 15.22
C ALA A 39 8.86 -13.08 13.99
N GLY A 40 9.52 -12.70 12.90
CA GLY A 40 8.88 -12.29 11.67
C GLY A 40 7.77 -13.25 11.27
N PHE A 41 6.56 -12.74 11.17
CA PHE A 41 5.57 -13.41 10.36
C PHE A 41 6.15 -13.46 8.94
N PRO A 42 6.24 -14.64 8.29
CA PRO A 42 6.55 -14.66 6.88
C PRO A 42 5.48 -13.80 6.23
N ALA A 43 5.91 -12.76 5.49
CA ALA A 43 5.00 -11.92 4.73
C ALA A 43 4.10 -12.85 3.91
N ALA A 44 2.84 -12.99 4.34
CA ALA A 44 1.87 -13.74 3.58
C ALA A 44 1.84 -13.10 2.19
N PRO A 45 1.90 -13.88 1.10
CA PRO A 45 1.82 -13.30 -0.22
C PRO A 45 0.45 -12.61 -0.31
N ALA A 46 0.45 -11.29 -0.44
CA ALA A 46 -0.79 -10.54 -0.63
C ALA A 46 -1.48 -11.09 -1.89
N PRO A 47 -2.68 -11.71 -1.80
CA PRO A 47 -3.41 -12.16 -2.97
C PRO A 47 -4.11 -10.97 -3.65
N GLY A 48 -3.38 -9.89 -3.89
CA GLY A 48 -3.91 -8.61 -4.36
C GLY A 48 -3.13 -7.96 -5.50
N LEU A 49 -1.96 -8.50 -5.88
CA LEU A 49 -1.17 -7.98 -7.01
C LEU A 49 -1.31 -8.81 -8.29
N ALA A 50 -2.21 -9.80 -8.33
CA ALA A 50 -2.47 -10.58 -9.55
C ALA A 50 -3.45 -9.88 -10.53
N ALA A 51 -4.22 -8.88 -10.09
CA ALA A 51 -5.25 -8.25 -10.93
C ALA A 51 -4.75 -7.07 -11.79
N LEU A 52 -3.52 -6.60 -11.59
CA LEU A 52 -2.94 -5.49 -12.39
C LEU A 52 -2.35 -5.97 -13.72
N ALA A 53 -2.33 -7.28 -14.00
CA ALA A 53 -1.68 -7.86 -15.18
C ALA A 53 -2.63 -8.18 -16.35
N SER A 54 -3.85 -7.63 -16.41
CA SER A 54 -4.80 -7.91 -17.52
C SER A 54 -5.31 -6.69 -18.28
N GLY A 55 -4.63 -5.54 -18.22
CA GLY A 55 -5.16 -4.28 -18.77
C GLY A 55 -4.19 -3.37 -19.52
N ALA A 56 -3.06 -3.85 -20.03
CA ALA A 56 -2.24 -3.06 -20.96
C ALA A 56 -2.97 -2.99 -22.32
N HIS A 57 -3.86 -2.01 -22.45
CA HIS A 57 -4.43 -1.61 -23.73
C HIS A 57 -3.28 -1.35 -24.71
N ALA A 58 -3.11 -2.26 -25.67
CA ALA A 58 -2.33 -2.03 -26.87
C ALA A 58 -2.95 -0.83 -27.61
N GLY A 59 -2.44 0.36 -27.31
CA GLY A 59 -2.74 1.56 -28.06
C GLY A 59 -2.32 1.33 -29.51
N ARG A 60 -3.29 1.36 -30.42
CA ARG A 60 -3.09 1.32 -31.87
C ARG A 60 -2.04 2.38 -32.26
N PRO A 61 -1.04 2.08 -33.10
CA PRO A 61 -0.15 3.13 -33.58
C PRO A 61 -0.92 4.11 -34.46
N ALA A 62 -0.92 5.39 -34.08
CA ALA A 62 -1.40 6.47 -34.95
C ALA A 62 -0.41 6.64 -36.10
N THR A 63 -0.79 6.23 -37.31
CA THR A 63 -0.01 6.51 -38.51
C THR A 63 -0.26 7.95 -38.94
N VAL A 64 0.79 8.78 -38.90
CA VAL A 64 0.76 10.12 -39.50
C VAL A 64 0.66 9.95 -41.02
N ARG A 65 -0.38 10.54 -41.62
CA ARG A 65 -0.54 10.59 -43.08
C ARG A 65 0.12 11.87 -43.60
N ALA A 66 1.20 11.74 -44.35
CA ALA A 66 1.80 12.85 -45.08
C ALA A 66 0.88 13.28 -46.24
N VAL A 67 0.75 14.58 -46.46
CA VAL A 67 0.09 15.15 -47.64
C VAL A 67 1.16 15.90 -48.44
N ALA A 68 1.24 15.57 -49.74
CA ALA A 68 2.12 16.17 -50.73
C ALA A 68 1.54 17.47 -51.29
#